data_AF-A0A397E2A9-F1
#
_entry.id   AF-A0A397E2A9-F1
#
_cell.length_a   1.000
_cell.length_b   1.000
_cell.length_c   1.000
_cell.angle_alpha   90.00
_cell.angle_beta   90.00
_cell.angle_gamma   90.00
#
_symmetry.space_group_name_H-M   'P 1'
#
loop_
_entity.id
_entity.type
_entity.pdbx_description
1 polymer ?
#
loop_
_entity_poly.entity_id
_entity_poly.type
_entity_poly.pdbx_seq_one_letter_code
_entity_poly.pdbx_strand_id
1 'polypeptide(L)'
;TVLASKAYQRNNNRRSSTTADDEAEGVLASINLHPDVRLPDEDVLSKINAMMLLYGWNVDIHEYAKLTVLRGGANSLHLGCVCVVRVAEMAQGSPISYVTYVIFERHNLFTSCSVERNVMLNFFWFIDAGYLPNPYHNNCHAADVVNYVEFMLSAVDGGFIMTLLNMQEVFAAIVAAAIHDFRHPGKSNNFLVKAGHSLAVRYSDASVLERMHLAESFILASEPQFNIFSGMKPKQYTEVRKAIIEMVLTTDLSVHLQLVGSLKTALLSQNKNDVMESPMMLMKIIIKCADIGHSSKATLLHARWSELIIEEFFLQGDEEKELGMEISPFMNRASENSAKNQVGFFEFIILPFFDVVAEIVFTPGFKPILDQVHRNYNMWKKAEMLQLKNIKDILDQVFCVDEHRTVSAQANRTSFVPRPSHIGVHNSSSPRGTGNSGTPAMPVAPSPPMTSTGGGGPSTHHNSMCVTPPAAAPVLETPDEEPSPPLPGVE
;
A
#
# COMPACT_ATOMS: atom_id res chain seq x y z
N THR A 1 22.85 -1.41 -20.17
CA THR A 1 24.12 -0.78 -20.59
C THR A 1 23.95 -0.25 -21.99
N VAL A 2 24.06 1.08 -22.15
CA VAL A 2 24.18 1.85 -23.42
C VAL A 2 23.28 1.37 -24.57
N LEU A 3 22.06 1.90 -24.69
CA LEU A 3 21.31 2.11 -25.94
C LEU A 3 19.87 2.63 -25.64
N ALA A 4 19.75 3.90 -25.24
CA ALA A 4 18.48 4.64 -25.36
C ALA A 4 18.69 6.17 -25.46
N SER A 5 19.86 6.64 -25.90
CA SER A 5 20.22 8.07 -25.93
C SER A 5 20.13 8.74 -27.32
N LYS A 6 19.40 8.19 -28.30
CA LYS A 6 19.37 8.75 -29.67
C LYS A 6 17.98 8.98 -30.26
N ALA A 7 17.11 9.66 -29.51
CA ALA A 7 15.92 10.29 -30.10
C ALA A 7 15.51 11.57 -29.37
N TYR A 8 16.41 12.56 -29.26
CA TYR A 8 15.99 13.92 -28.93
C TYR A 8 16.89 14.97 -29.58
N GLN A 9 16.70 15.16 -30.89
CA GLN A 9 17.06 16.38 -31.59
C GLN A 9 16.05 16.62 -32.71
N ARG A 10 15.15 17.59 -32.53
CA ARG A 10 14.81 18.59 -33.56
C ARG A 10 13.90 19.71 -33.05
N ASN A 11 14.38 20.92 -33.31
CA ASN A 11 13.67 22.17 -33.55
C ASN A 11 12.87 22.83 -32.42
N ASN A 12 13.38 23.98 -31.93
CA ASN A 12 13.05 25.24 -32.62
C ASN A 12 13.99 26.39 -32.23
N ASN A 13 14.54 27.02 -33.27
CA ASN A 13 15.27 28.28 -33.22
C ASN A 13 14.29 29.40 -33.61
N ARG A 14 14.15 30.44 -32.77
CA ARG A 14 13.89 31.87 -33.08
C ARG A 14 12.95 32.55 -32.06
N ARG A 15 13.47 33.47 -31.24
CA ARG A 15 13.40 34.93 -31.46
C ARG A 15 14.17 35.71 -30.38
N SER A 16 14.59 36.91 -30.78
CA SER A 16 15.56 37.81 -30.18
C SER A 16 14.96 38.92 -29.31
N SER A 17 15.88 39.59 -28.58
CA SER A 17 15.93 41.00 -28.14
C SER A 17 15.25 41.42 -26.82
N THR A 18 16.09 41.48 -25.77
CA THR A 18 16.35 42.57 -24.80
C THR A 18 15.31 43.68 -24.61
N THR A 19 14.92 43.93 -23.35
CA THR A 19 15.14 45.21 -22.63
C THR A 19 14.83 45.08 -21.12
N ALA A 20 15.81 45.44 -20.31
CA ALA A 20 15.74 46.13 -19.00
C ALA A 20 14.42 46.09 -18.21
N ASP A 21 14.25 45.06 -17.38
CA ASP A 21 13.43 45.07 -16.15
C ASP A 21 14.04 44.11 -15.08
N ASP A 22 15.37 43.91 -15.14
CA ASP A 22 16.11 42.85 -14.41
C ASP A 22 16.45 43.16 -12.93
N GLU A 23 15.88 44.20 -12.30
CA GLU A 23 16.27 44.57 -10.92
C GLU A 23 15.21 44.28 -9.85
N ALA A 24 14.17 43.49 -10.15
CA ALA A 24 13.16 43.07 -9.18
C ALA A 24 12.91 41.54 -9.09
N GLU A 25 13.72 40.69 -9.74
CA GLU A 25 13.70 39.22 -9.54
C GLU A 25 14.74 38.78 -8.48
N GLY A 26 14.62 39.35 -7.28
CA GLY A 26 15.39 38.89 -6.13
C GLY A 26 14.85 37.55 -5.61
N VAL A 27 15.70 36.53 -5.63
CA VAL A 27 15.61 35.20 -4.94
C VAL A 27 15.13 33.99 -5.76
N LEU A 28 14.72 34.12 -7.03
CA LEU A 28 14.29 32.96 -7.86
C LEU A 28 15.14 32.67 -9.11
N ALA A 29 16.16 33.48 -9.40
CA ALA A 29 16.90 33.47 -10.67
C ALA A 29 18.03 32.42 -10.85
N SER A 30 18.01 31.28 -10.14
CA SER A 30 18.93 30.17 -10.48
C SER A 30 18.42 28.79 -10.07
N ILE A 31 17.12 28.54 -10.19
CA ILE A 31 16.55 27.21 -10.03
C ILE A 31 16.74 26.47 -11.37
N ASN A 32 17.77 25.62 -11.47
CA ASN A 32 17.97 24.74 -12.63
C ASN A 32 16.92 23.62 -12.63
N LEU A 33 15.65 23.97 -12.90
CA LEU A 33 14.62 22.99 -13.21
C LEU A 33 14.83 22.46 -14.62
N HIS A 34 14.57 21.17 -14.81
CA HIS A 34 14.46 20.60 -16.13
C HIS A 34 13.33 21.32 -16.92
N PRO A 35 13.45 21.52 -18.24
CA PRO A 35 12.46 22.26 -19.04
C PRO A 35 11.02 21.75 -18.95
N ASP A 36 10.84 20.47 -18.63
CA ASP A 36 9.52 19.84 -18.47
C ASP A 36 8.96 19.96 -17.04
N VAL A 37 9.78 20.37 -16.08
CA VAL A 37 9.42 20.46 -14.66
C VAL A 37 8.91 21.87 -14.38
N ARG A 38 7.86 21.94 -13.56
CA ARG A 38 7.27 23.19 -13.07
C ARG A 38 7.33 23.19 -11.56
N LEU A 39 7.39 24.39 -10.97
CA LEU A 39 7.22 24.53 -9.53
C LEU A 39 5.81 24.06 -9.15
N PRO A 40 5.67 23.33 -8.04
CA PRO A 40 4.36 22.97 -7.53
C PRO A 40 3.52 24.20 -7.21
N ASP A 41 2.20 24.10 -7.43
CA ASP A 41 1.27 25.13 -6.98
C ASP A 41 1.10 25.07 -5.45
N GLU A 42 1.29 26.20 -4.76
CA GLU A 42 1.24 26.28 -3.29
C GLU A 42 -0.15 25.98 -2.70
N ASP A 43 -1.23 26.34 -3.39
CA ASP A 43 -2.59 26.01 -2.97
C ASP A 43 -2.84 24.50 -3.12
N VAL A 44 -2.31 23.89 -4.17
CA VAL A 44 -2.33 22.42 -4.34
C VAL A 44 -1.52 21.72 -3.25
N LEU A 45 -0.29 22.18 -2.96
CA LEU A 45 0.53 21.65 -1.87
C LEU A 45 -0.19 21.72 -0.52
N SER A 46 -0.81 22.87 -0.23
CA SER A 46 -1.59 23.07 1.00
C SER A 46 -2.77 22.11 1.11
N LYS A 47 -3.53 21.91 0.03
CA LYS A 47 -4.65 20.96 -0.02
C LYS A 47 -4.19 19.52 0.18
N ILE A 48 -3.10 19.12 -0.49
CA ILE A 48 -2.52 17.78 -0.33
C ILE A 48 -2.06 17.58 1.12
N ASN A 49 -1.36 18.56 1.70
CA ASN A 49 -0.92 18.50 3.10
C ASN A 49 -2.11 18.34 4.07
N ALA A 50 -3.19 19.11 3.87
CA ALA A 50 -4.40 18.97 4.68
C ALA A 50 -5.04 17.58 4.55
N MET A 51 -5.08 17.02 3.34
CA MET A 51 -5.59 15.66 3.08
C MET A 51 -4.74 14.59 3.77
N MET A 52 -3.42 14.74 3.78
CA MET A 52 -2.51 13.83 4.48
C MET A 52 -2.74 13.89 6.01
N LEU A 53 -2.88 15.09 6.59
CA LEU A 53 -3.03 15.28 8.04
C LEU A 53 -4.39 14.81 8.58
N LEU A 54 -5.48 15.14 7.89
CA LEU A 54 -6.83 14.88 8.39
C LEU A 54 -7.19 13.39 8.35
N TYR A 55 -6.62 12.63 7.41
CA TYR A 55 -7.17 11.32 7.09
C TYR A 55 -6.14 10.18 7.06
N GLY A 56 -4.83 10.45 7.01
CA GLY A 56 -3.83 9.38 6.76
C GLY A 56 -4.15 8.55 5.49
N TRP A 57 -4.97 9.12 4.61
CA TRP A 57 -5.64 8.51 3.45
C TRP A 57 -6.58 7.31 3.75
N ASN A 58 -6.99 7.12 5.00
CA ASN A 58 -8.03 6.18 5.43
C ASN A 58 -9.47 6.69 5.19
N VAL A 59 -9.72 7.44 4.12
CA VAL A 59 -11.02 8.11 3.94
C VAL A 59 -12.15 7.10 3.82
N ASP A 60 -12.93 7.00 4.90
CA ASP A 60 -14.32 6.57 4.87
C ASP A 60 -15.09 7.51 3.93
N ILE A 61 -15.67 6.94 2.88
CA ILE A 61 -16.40 7.68 1.83
C ILE A 61 -17.55 8.54 2.39
N HIS A 62 -18.06 8.24 3.59
CA HIS A 62 -19.27 8.84 4.11
C HIS A 62 -19.13 10.31 4.56
N GLU A 63 -17.93 10.76 4.96
CA GLU A 63 -17.71 12.19 5.24
C GLU A 63 -17.51 12.99 3.96
N TYR A 64 -16.85 12.42 2.94
CA TYR A 64 -16.51 13.15 1.73
C TYR A 64 -17.71 13.34 0.80
N ALA A 65 -18.59 12.34 0.68
CA ALA A 65 -19.82 12.46 -0.10
C ALA A 65 -20.72 13.62 0.35
N LYS A 66 -20.70 13.99 1.65
CA LYS A 66 -21.44 15.15 2.17
C LYS A 66 -20.90 16.49 1.65
N LEU A 67 -19.62 16.58 1.34
CA LEU A 67 -18.97 17.79 0.80
C LEU A 67 -19.20 17.93 -0.71
N THR A 68 -19.29 16.81 -1.45
CA THR A 68 -19.48 16.82 -2.91
C THR A 68 -20.94 16.98 -3.33
N VAL A 69 -21.91 16.49 -2.55
CA VAL A 69 -23.35 16.62 -2.84
C VAL A 69 -23.84 18.09 -2.82
N LEU A 70 -23.06 19.02 -2.26
CA LEU A 70 -23.35 20.46 -2.34
C LEU A 70 -23.01 21.10 -3.70
N ARG A 71 -22.42 20.35 -4.65
CA ARG A 71 -22.17 20.80 -6.03
C ARG A 71 -22.76 19.78 -7.01
N GLY A 72 -24.04 19.97 -7.31
CA GLY A 72 -24.88 18.99 -8.01
C GLY A 72 -24.38 18.50 -9.38
N GLY A 73 -24.71 17.23 -9.67
CA GLY A 73 -24.58 16.60 -10.98
C GLY A 73 -24.50 15.08 -10.85
N ALA A 74 -25.60 14.38 -11.12
CA ALA A 74 -25.68 12.92 -11.07
C ALA A 74 -25.09 12.28 -12.33
N ASN A 75 -24.19 11.29 -12.17
CA ASN A 75 -24.16 10.01 -12.89
C ASN A 75 -23.01 9.10 -12.42
N SER A 76 -23.41 7.94 -11.87
CA SER A 76 -22.79 6.60 -11.93
C SER A 76 -21.27 6.45 -11.68
N LEU A 77 -20.93 5.88 -10.51
CA LEU A 77 -19.74 5.07 -10.20
C LEU A 77 -18.32 5.62 -10.50
N HIS A 78 -18.17 6.80 -11.08
CA HIS A 78 -16.87 7.32 -11.53
C HIS A 78 -16.32 8.48 -10.70
N LEU A 79 -17.04 8.97 -9.69
CA LEU A 79 -16.67 10.21 -8.98
C LEU A 79 -16.41 10.04 -7.47
N GLY A 80 -16.25 8.81 -6.98
CA GLY A 80 -16.28 8.51 -5.54
C GLY A 80 -15.07 7.79 -4.96
N CYS A 81 -13.97 7.60 -5.71
CA CYS A 81 -12.88 6.73 -5.26
C CYS A 81 -11.51 7.42 -5.25
N VAL A 82 -10.90 7.35 -4.04
CA VAL A 82 -9.47 7.29 -3.75
C VAL A 82 -8.72 8.63 -3.67
N CYS A 83 -8.30 8.96 -2.44
CA CYS A 83 -7.46 10.11 -2.09
C CYS A 83 -6.30 10.34 -3.09
N VAL A 84 -5.62 9.27 -3.53
CA VAL A 84 -4.46 9.39 -4.42
C VAL A 84 -4.78 9.74 -5.86
N VAL A 85 -5.91 9.27 -6.41
CA VAL A 85 -6.31 9.61 -7.79
C VAL A 85 -6.63 11.10 -7.86
N ARG A 86 -7.31 11.62 -6.84
CA ARG A 86 -7.53 13.06 -6.71
C ARG A 86 -6.23 13.84 -6.53
N VAL A 87 -5.30 13.33 -5.74
CA VAL A 87 -3.95 13.93 -5.63
C VAL A 87 -3.29 13.98 -7.00
N ALA A 88 -3.35 12.91 -7.79
CA ALA A 88 -2.83 12.88 -9.15
C ALA A 88 -3.52 13.89 -10.06
N GLU A 89 -4.84 14.04 -10.00
CA GLU A 89 -5.58 15.06 -10.75
C GLU A 89 -5.14 16.49 -10.39
N MET A 90 -5.08 16.81 -9.09
CA MET A 90 -4.65 18.12 -8.60
C MET A 90 -3.18 18.39 -8.94
N ALA A 91 -2.34 17.36 -8.89
CA ALA A 91 -0.92 17.40 -9.22
C ALA A 91 -0.63 17.23 -10.73
N GLN A 92 -1.64 17.30 -11.59
CA GLN A 92 -1.52 17.19 -13.05
C GLN A 92 -0.71 15.95 -13.50
N GLY A 93 -0.98 14.81 -12.86
CA GLY A 93 -0.32 13.54 -13.15
C GLY A 93 1.04 13.35 -12.46
N SER A 94 1.43 14.23 -11.52
CA SER A 94 2.68 14.09 -10.74
C SER A 94 2.45 13.88 -9.23
N PRO A 95 1.63 12.89 -8.81
CA PRO A 95 1.29 12.70 -7.40
C PRO A 95 2.50 12.39 -6.52
N ILE A 96 3.51 11.66 -7.00
CA ILE A 96 4.69 11.30 -6.20
C ILE A 96 5.47 12.57 -5.86
N SER A 97 5.74 13.43 -6.85
CA SER A 97 6.46 14.69 -6.69
C SER A 97 5.80 15.61 -5.66
N TYR A 98 4.47 15.80 -5.74
CA TYR A 98 3.77 16.66 -4.78
C TYR A 98 3.72 16.08 -3.37
N VAL A 99 3.41 14.78 -3.23
CA VAL A 99 3.34 14.13 -1.91
C VAL A 99 4.72 14.13 -1.24
N THR A 100 5.77 13.76 -1.97
CA THR A 100 7.15 13.80 -1.46
C THR A 100 7.58 15.22 -1.11
N TYR A 101 7.19 16.25 -1.87
CA TYR A 101 7.51 17.65 -1.55
C TYR A 101 6.92 18.06 -0.21
N VAL A 102 5.63 17.77 0.00
CA VAL A 102 4.95 18.04 1.28
C VAL A 102 5.65 17.34 2.44
N ILE A 103 6.06 16.08 2.27
CA ILE A 103 6.77 15.31 3.30
C ILE A 103 8.16 15.90 3.59
N PHE A 104 8.90 16.29 2.55
CA PHE A 104 10.22 16.87 2.70
C PHE A 104 10.18 18.22 3.43
N GLU A 105 9.13 19.03 3.20
CA GLU A 105 8.90 20.25 3.97
C GLU A 105 8.57 19.93 5.43
N ARG A 106 7.60 19.02 5.65
CA ARG A 106 7.08 18.69 6.97
C ARG A 106 8.17 18.22 7.93
N HIS A 107 9.09 17.40 7.44
CA HIS A 107 10.19 16.82 8.24
C HIS A 107 11.52 17.52 8.05
N ASN A 108 11.53 18.69 7.39
CA ASN A 108 12.75 19.47 7.13
C ASN A 108 13.86 18.62 6.46
N LEU A 109 13.50 17.74 5.53
CA LEU A 109 14.43 16.84 4.85
C LEU A 109 15.34 17.58 3.87
N PHE A 110 14.88 18.69 3.27
CA PHE A 110 15.71 19.54 2.42
C PHE A 110 16.98 20.01 3.16
N THR A 111 16.82 20.50 4.39
CA THR A 111 17.95 20.95 5.22
C THR A 111 18.71 19.74 5.80
N SER A 112 18.00 18.82 6.44
CA SER A 112 18.60 17.73 7.22
C SER A 112 19.35 16.71 6.35
N CYS A 113 18.91 16.54 5.10
CA CYS A 113 19.55 15.64 4.14
C CYS A 113 20.33 16.39 3.05
N SER A 114 20.42 17.73 3.13
CA SER A 114 21.14 18.57 2.17
C SER A 114 20.68 18.34 0.72
N VAL A 115 19.37 18.38 0.51
CA VAL A 115 18.72 18.19 -0.78
C VAL A 115 18.21 19.53 -1.29
N GLU A 116 18.66 19.95 -2.47
CA GLU A 116 18.13 21.15 -3.10
C GLU A 116 16.73 20.90 -3.67
N ARG A 117 15.84 21.89 -3.56
CA ARG A 117 14.43 21.77 -3.97
C ARG A 117 14.27 21.48 -5.46
N ASN A 118 15.05 22.16 -6.30
CA ASN A 118 15.10 21.92 -7.75
C ASN A 118 15.50 20.49 -8.09
N VAL A 119 16.52 19.95 -7.41
CA VAL A 119 17.01 18.60 -7.68
C VAL A 119 15.97 17.57 -7.26
N MET A 120 15.31 17.77 -6.11
CA MET A 120 14.18 16.95 -5.67
C MET A 120 13.03 16.98 -6.69
N LEU A 121 12.60 18.17 -7.13
CA LEU A 121 11.52 18.32 -8.10
C LEU A 121 11.86 17.67 -9.44
N ASN A 122 13.09 17.87 -9.93
CA ASN A 122 13.56 17.23 -11.14
C ASN A 122 13.53 15.70 -11.02
N PHE A 123 14.09 15.15 -9.94
CA PHE A 123 14.13 13.71 -9.75
C PHE A 123 12.74 13.09 -9.69
N PHE A 124 11.87 13.57 -8.79
CA PHE A 124 10.56 12.95 -8.59
C PHE A 124 9.58 13.18 -9.73
N TRP A 125 9.71 14.26 -10.50
CA TRP A 125 8.93 14.42 -11.73
C TRP A 125 9.29 13.33 -12.76
N PHE A 126 10.58 12.99 -12.92
CA PHE A 126 11.00 11.90 -13.80
C PHE A 126 10.64 10.51 -13.24
N ILE A 127 10.54 10.37 -11.91
CA ILE A 127 9.96 9.18 -11.29
C ILE A 127 8.47 9.06 -11.67
N ASP A 128 7.66 10.10 -11.44
CA ASP A 128 6.24 10.13 -11.85
C ASP A 128 6.06 9.78 -13.33
N ALA A 129 6.82 10.45 -14.21
CA ALA A 129 6.74 10.25 -15.66
C ALA A 129 7.25 8.89 -16.14
N GLY A 130 8.05 8.19 -15.34
CA GLY A 130 8.59 6.87 -15.69
C GLY A 130 7.76 5.69 -15.19
N TYR A 131 6.80 5.90 -14.29
CA TYR A 131 5.77 4.91 -14.00
C TYR A 131 4.86 4.72 -15.22
N LEU A 132 4.68 3.45 -15.64
CA LEU A 132 3.87 3.13 -16.80
C LEU A 132 2.38 3.19 -16.45
N PRO A 133 1.49 3.42 -17.43
CA PRO A 133 0.04 3.54 -17.21
C PRO A 133 -0.62 2.16 -17.01
N ASN A 134 -0.07 1.34 -16.12
CA ASN A 134 -0.64 0.05 -15.72
C ASN A 134 -1.89 0.30 -14.85
N PRO A 135 -2.85 -0.65 -14.80
CA PRO A 135 -4.02 -0.51 -13.93
C PRO A 135 -3.66 -0.30 -12.44
N TYR A 136 -2.73 -1.08 -11.89
CA TYR A 136 -2.33 -1.03 -10.48
C TYR A 136 -0.94 -0.44 -10.29
N HIS A 137 0.11 -1.04 -10.88
CA HIS A 137 1.51 -0.63 -10.65
C HIS A 137 1.87 0.63 -11.45
N ASN A 138 1.30 1.77 -11.05
CA ASN A 138 1.45 3.09 -11.66
C ASN A 138 1.88 4.14 -10.60
N ASN A 139 2.00 5.41 -10.99
CA ASN A 139 2.45 6.47 -10.09
C ASN A 139 1.48 6.75 -8.93
N CYS A 140 0.20 6.42 -9.07
CA CYS A 140 -0.78 6.57 -8.00
C CYS A 140 -0.57 5.50 -6.91
N HIS A 141 -0.25 4.25 -7.30
CA HIS A 141 0.14 3.22 -6.32
C HIS A 141 1.39 3.67 -5.54
N ALA A 142 2.42 4.11 -6.24
CA ALA A 142 3.65 4.59 -5.59
C ALA A 142 3.39 5.77 -4.64
N ALA A 143 2.57 6.75 -5.04
CA ALA A 143 2.20 7.86 -4.16
C ALA A 143 1.37 7.41 -2.94
N ASP A 144 0.53 6.39 -3.07
CA ASP A 144 -0.20 5.76 -1.95
C ASP A 144 0.74 5.05 -0.98
N VAL A 145 1.75 4.34 -1.49
CA VAL A 145 2.81 3.73 -0.67
C VAL A 145 3.63 4.79 0.06
N VAL A 146 4.08 5.85 -0.63
CA VAL A 146 4.80 6.98 -0.01
C VAL A 146 4.00 7.60 1.13
N ASN A 147 2.73 7.91 0.89
CA ASN A 147 1.87 8.49 1.91
C ASN A 147 1.63 7.53 3.07
N TYR A 148 1.46 6.23 2.80
CA TYR A 148 1.23 5.25 3.87
C TYR A 148 2.48 5.03 4.71
N VAL A 149 3.68 5.04 4.12
CA VAL A 149 4.95 5.05 4.87
C VAL A 149 5.01 6.29 5.77
N GLU A 150 4.70 7.47 5.25
CA GLU A 150 4.63 8.71 6.05
C GLU A 150 3.62 8.61 7.21
N PHE A 151 2.43 8.06 6.96
CA PHE A 151 1.41 7.86 8.00
C PHE A 151 1.89 6.91 9.10
N MET A 152 2.53 5.80 8.73
CA MET A 152 3.11 4.83 9.65
C MET A 152 4.24 5.43 10.49
N LEU A 153 5.07 6.29 9.90
CA LEU A 153 6.17 6.96 10.58
C LEU A 153 5.66 8.04 11.56
N SER A 154 4.75 8.89 11.10
CA SER A 154 4.41 10.16 11.77
C SER A 154 3.16 10.12 12.65
N ALA A 155 2.22 9.21 12.39
CA ALA A 155 0.90 9.24 13.03
C ALA A 155 0.62 8.03 13.91
N VAL A 156 1.03 6.82 13.50
CA VAL A 156 0.80 5.61 14.28
C VAL A 156 1.57 5.68 15.61
N ASP A 157 0.88 5.33 16.70
CA ASP A 157 1.38 5.44 18.08
C ASP A 157 1.97 6.83 18.41
N GLY A 158 1.38 7.89 17.85
CA GLY A 158 1.84 9.26 18.08
C GLY A 158 3.19 9.57 17.44
N GLY A 159 3.56 8.85 16.38
CA GLY A 159 4.83 9.02 15.67
C GLY A 159 5.99 8.28 16.35
N PHE A 160 5.70 7.19 17.06
CA PHE A 160 6.72 6.43 17.80
C PHE A 160 7.91 6.01 16.95
N ILE A 161 7.68 5.53 15.72
CA ILE A 161 8.78 5.11 14.83
C ILE A 161 9.64 6.30 14.43
N MET A 162 9.06 7.48 14.20
CA MET A 162 9.84 8.68 13.92
C MET A 162 10.87 8.99 15.01
N THR A 163 10.61 8.60 16.28
CA THR A 163 11.56 8.77 17.39
C THR A 163 12.74 7.78 17.36
N LEU A 164 12.61 6.69 16.61
CA LEU A 164 13.61 5.63 16.51
C LEU A 164 14.51 5.78 15.27
N LEU A 165 14.10 6.62 14.31
CA LEU A 165 14.82 6.85 13.07
C LEU A 165 15.53 8.21 13.07
N ASN A 166 16.69 8.27 12.44
CA ASN A 166 17.30 9.55 12.06
C ASN A 166 16.70 10.07 10.74
N MET A 167 16.94 11.36 10.44
CA MET A 167 16.35 12.00 9.26
C MET A 167 16.83 11.39 7.93
N GLN A 168 18.01 10.77 7.90
CA GLN A 168 18.51 10.08 6.71
C GLN A 168 17.80 8.74 6.47
N GLU A 169 17.41 8.04 7.54
CA GLU A 169 16.57 6.84 7.47
C GLU A 169 15.14 7.21 7.05
N VAL A 170 14.56 8.29 7.58
CA VAL A 170 13.26 8.82 7.12
C VAL A 170 13.33 9.17 5.63
N PHE A 171 14.37 9.89 5.20
CA PHE A 171 14.60 10.18 3.79
C PHE A 171 14.70 8.90 2.96
N ALA A 172 15.47 7.89 3.41
CA ALA A 172 15.61 6.62 2.72
C ALA A 172 14.25 5.90 2.59
N ALA A 173 13.42 5.91 3.64
CA ALA A 173 12.11 5.27 3.62
C ALA A 173 11.16 5.91 2.61
N ILE A 174 11.12 7.24 2.55
CA ILE A 174 10.29 7.99 1.59
C ILE A 174 10.78 7.79 0.16
N VAL A 175 12.09 7.85 -0.09
CA VAL A 175 12.66 7.60 -1.42
C VAL A 175 12.42 6.16 -1.85
N ALA A 176 12.64 5.17 -0.98
CA ALA A 176 12.39 3.77 -1.28
C ALA A 176 10.94 3.52 -1.68
N ALA A 177 9.97 4.04 -0.92
CA ALA A 177 8.55 3.96 -1.24
C ALA A 177 8.21 4.57 -2.61
N ALA A 178 8.80 5.72 -2.93
CA ALA A 178 8.54 6.41 -4.19
C ALA A 178 9.08 5.67 -5.42
N ILE A 179 10.13 4.86 -5.26
CA ILE A 179 10.80 4.17 -6.38
C ILE A 179 10.53 2.67 -6.43
N HIS A 180 9.86 2.08 -5.43
CA HIS A 180 9.85 0.63 -5.23
C HIS A 180 9.32 -0.17 -6.42
N ASP A 181 8.51 0.44 -7.28
CA ASP A 181 7.91 -0.13 -8.50
C ASP A 181 8.25 0.68 -9.77
N PHE A 182 9.29 1.52 -9.72
CA PHE A 182 9.61 2.43 -10.81
C PHE A 182 9.86 1.67 -12.12
N ARG A 183 9.16 2.03 -13.22
CA ARG A 183 9.18 1.34 -14.53
C ARG A 183 8.54 -0.05 -14.57
N HIS A 184 7.69 -0.41 -13.61
CA HIS A 184 7.01 -1.72 -13.60
C HIS A 184 6.27 -1.98 -14.94
N PRO A 185 6.46 -3.16 -15.59
CA PRO A 185 5.89 -3.47 -16.91
C PRO A 185 4.45 -3.99 -16.88
N GLY A 186 3.85 -4.09 -15.69
CA GLY A 186 2.54 -4.70 -15.50
C GLY A 186 2.56 -6.24 -15.55
N LYS A 187 3.72 -6.85 -15.27
CA LYS A 187 3.96 -8.30 -15.31
C LYS A 187 4.78 -8.72 -14.11
N SER A 188 4.56 -9.94 -13.61
CA SER A 188 5.29 -10.48 -12.46
C SER A 188 6.70 -10.97 -12.80
N ASN A 189 7.56 -11.11 -11.78
CA ASN A 189 8.88 -11.75 -11.90
C ASN A 189 8.80 -13.11 -12.60
N ASN A 190 7.83 -13.95 -12.24
CA ASN A 190 7.63 -15.28 -12.83
C ASN A 190 7.30 -15.23 -14.33
N PHE A 191 6.50 -14.25 -14.76
CA PHE A 191 6.24 -14.04 -16.19
C PHE A 191 7.53 -13.73 -16.95
N LEU A 192 8.32 -12.77 -16.45
CA LEU A 192 9.56 -12.35 -17.10
C LEU A 192 10.56 -13.50 -17.23
N VAL A 193 10.67 -14.36 -16.21
CA VAL A 193 11.52 -15.55 -16.22
C VAL A 193 11.01 -16.56 -17.25
N LYS A 194 9.73 -16.94 -17.21
CA LYS A 194 9.15 -17.92 -18.15
C LYS A 194 9.20 -17.45 -19.61
N ALA A 195 9.06 -16.15 -19.84
CA ALA A 195 9.13 -15.55 -21.18
C ALA A 195 10.57 -15.37 -21.69
N GLY A 196 11.61 -15.66 -20.88
CA GLY A 196 13.01 -15.43 -21.26
C GLY A 196 13.33 -13.94 -21.46
N HIS A 197 12.65 -13.06 -20.73
CA HIS A 197 12.77 -11.62 -20.90
C HIS A 197 14.18 -11.12 -20.58
N SER A 198 14.66 -10.10 -21.29
CA SER A 198 16.03 -9.57 -21.13
C SER A 198 16.35 -9.09 -19.70
N LEU A 199 15.34 -8.66 -18.94
CA LEU A 199 15.48 -8.31 -17.53
C LEU A 199 15.76 -9.54 -16.65
N ALA A 200 15.08 -10.66 -16.90
CA ALA A 200 15.30 -11.90 -16.16
C ALA A 200 16.74 -12.40 -16.37
N VAL A 201 17.22 -12.37 -17.61
CA VAL A 201 18.63 -12.66 -17.96
C VAL A 201 19.59 -11.71 -17.25
N ARG A 202 19.31 -10.40 -17.26
CA ARG A 202 20.18 -9.37 -16.65
C ARG A 202 20.34 -9.55 -15.14
N TYR A 203 19.28 -9.95 -14.46
CA TYR A 203 19.25 -10.09 -13.00
C TYR A 203 19.30 -11.55 -12.52
N SER A 204 19.61 -12.48 -13.43
CA SER A 204 19.74 -13.90 -13.14
C SER A 204 18.56 -14.46 -12.35
N ASP A 205 17.34 -14.11 -12.76
CA ASP A 205 16.05 -14.53 -12.18
C ASP A 205 15.80 -14.13 -10.71
N ALA A 206 16.72 -13.40 -10.06
CA ALA A 206 16.63 -13.05 -8.65
C ALA A 206 16.03 -11.65 -8.46
N SER A 207 14.82 -11.54 -7.91
CA SER A 207 14.12 -10.27 -7.64
C SER A 207 14.21 -9.30 -8.83
N VAL A 208 13.82 -9.81 -10.01
CA VAL A 208 14.11 -9.19 -11.32
C VAL A 208 13.59 -7.76 -11.39
N LEU A 209 12.35 -7.55 -10.96
CA LEU A 209 11.67 -6.26 -10.96
C LEU A 209 12.27 -5.33 -9.90
N GLU A 210 12.41 -5.79 -8.66
CA GLU A 210 12.92 -4.97 -7.55
C GLU A 210 14.34 -4.46 -7.82
N ARG A 211 15.18 -5.29 -8.45
CA ARG A 211 16.52 -4.87 -8.91
C ARG A 211 16.47 -3.90 -10.08
N MET A 212 15.49 -4.04 -10.97
CA MET A 212 15.26 -3.11 -12.07
C MET A 212 14.83 -1.74 -11.53
N HIS A 213 13.85 -1.70 -10.63
CA HIS A 213 13.36 -0.48 -9.97
C HIS A 213 14.50 0.31 -9.32
N LEU A 214 15.36 -0.38 -8.57
CA LEU A 214 16.57 0.19 -7.97
C LEU A 214 17.56 0.69 -9.02
N ALA A 215 17.87 -0.13 -10.03
CA ALA A 215 18.87 0.21 -11.04
C ALA A 215 18.47 1.46 -11.84
N GLU A 216 17.24 1.49 -12.36
CA GLU A 216 16.71 2.62 -13.14
C GLU A 216 16.70 3.92 -12.30
N SER A 217 16.29 3.83 -11.04
CA SER A 217 16.25 4.99 -10.13
C SER A 217 17.64 5.53 -9.80
N PHE A 218 18.61 4.66 -9.52
CA PHE A 218 19.99 5.09 -9.25
C PHE A 218 20.75 5.54 -10.50
N ILE A 219 20.40 5.03 -11.68
CA ILE A 219 20.92 5.55 -12.95
C ILE A 219 20.40 6.97 -13.16
N LEU A 220 19.09 7.22 -12.94
CA LEU A 220 18.52 8.56 -13.00
C LEU A 220 19.25 9.52 -12.05
N ALA A 221 19.43 9.12 -10.79
CA ALA A 221 20.12 9.93 -9.77
C ALA A 221 21.64 10.11 -10.02
N SER A 222 22.22 9.43 -11.01
CA SER A 222 23.65 9.59 -11.34
C SER A 222 23.94 10.89 -12.10
N GLU A 223 22.92 11.47 -12.73
CA GLU A 223 23.03 12.77 -13.39
C GLU A 223 22.92 13.91 -12.37
N PRO A 224 23.79 14.93 -12.40
CA PRO A 224 23.84 15.99 -11.40
C PRO A 224 22.52 16.70 -11.13
N GLN A 225 21.72 16.96 -12.17
CA GLN A 225 20.43 17.67 -12.07
C GLN A 225 19.31 16.85 -11.40
N PHE A 226 19.51 15.53 -11.21
CA PHE A 226 18.58 14.60 -10.59
C PHE A 226 19.15 13.98 -9.30
N ASN A 227 20.39 14.32 -8.92
CA ASN A 227 21.08 13.67 -7.83
C ASN A 227 20.64 14.19 -6.46
N ILE A 228 19.55 13.64 -5.94
CA ILE A 228 18.99 13.93 -4.60
C ILE A 228 19.93 13.53 -3.45
N PHE A 229 21.08 12.93 -3.72
CA PHE A 229 22.09 12.54 -2.74
C PHE A 229 23.33 13.45 -2.75
N SER A 230 23.38 14.45 -3.64
CA SER A 230 24.59 15.24 -3.92
C SER A 230 25.15 15.99 -2.72
N GLY A 231 24.30 16.43 -1.79
CA GLY A 231 24.72 17.10 -0.55
C GLY A 231 25.15 16.16 0.58
N MET A 232 25.02 14.84 0.43
CA MET A 232 25.35 13.87 1.47
C MET A 232 26.85 13.57 1.53
N LYS A 233 27.38 13.41 2.75
CA LYS A 233 28.77 12.92 2.92
C LYS A 233 28.88 11.46 2.43
N PRO A 234 30.07 10.98 2.00
CA PRO A 234 30.23 9.64 1.46
C PRO A 234 29.68 8.52 2.36
N LYS A 235 29.95 8.56 3.66
CA LYS A 235 29.41 7.58 4.63
C LYS A 235 27.88 7.64 4.70
N GLN A 236 27.30 8.84 4.71
CA GLN A 236 25.86 9.04 4.76
C GLN A 236 25.18 8.48 3.51
N TYR A 237 25.72 8.78 2.32
CA TYR A 237 25.23 8.22 1.07
C TYR A 237 25.27 6.69 1.07
N THR A 238 26.36 6.08 1.53
CA THR A 238 26.47 4.61 1.61
C THR A 238 25.37 3.99 2.46
N GLU A 239 25.09 4.53 3.65
CA GLU A 239 24.04 4.01 4.53
C GLU A 239 22.63 4.24 3.96
N VAL A 240 22.35 5.44 3.43
CA VAL A 240 21.06 5.76 2.79
C VAL A 240 20.82 4.85 1.59
N ARG A 241 21.83 4.68 0.73
CA ARG A 241 21.75 3.79 -0.44
C ARG A 241 21.48 2.36 -0.01
N LYS A 242 22.18 1.87 1.02
CA LYS A 242 21.98 0.52 1.58
C LYS A 242 20.55 0.36 2.09
N ALA A 243 20.03 1.33 2.84
CA ALA A 243 18.64 1.32 3.32
C ALA A 243 17.64 1.24 2.18
N ILE A 244 17.75 2.11 1.16
CA ILE A 244 16.86 2.09 0.00
C ILE A 244 16.90 0.72 -0.71
N ILE A 245 18.09 0.16 -0.94
CA ILE A 245 18.25 -1.15 -1.59
C ILE A 245 17.56 -2.24 -0.78
N GLU A 246 17.82 -2.31 0.52
CA GLU A 246 17.25 -3.34 1.39
C GLU A 246 15.73 -3.21 1.56
N MET A 247 15.21 -1.99 1.53
CA MET A 247 13.76 -1.74 1.57
C MET A 247 13.07 -2.18 0.29
N VAL A 248 13.56 -1.77 -0.88
CA VAL A 248 12.93 -2.16 -2.15
C VAL A 248 13.08 -3.66 -2.40
N LEU A 249 14.23 -4.27 -2.09
CA LEU A 249 14.36 -5.73 -2.23
C LEU A 249 13.43 -6.51 -1.30
N THR A 250 13.00 -5.92 -0.17
CA THR A 250 12.06 -6.60 0.73
C THR A 250 10.62 -6.59 0.21
N THR A 251 10.27 -5.78 -0.80
CA THR A 251 8.91 -5.74 -1.36
C THR A 251 8.61 -7.00 -2.16
N ASP A 252 9.63 -7.65 -2.74
CA ASP A 252 9.53 -8.96 -3.40
C ASP A 252 8.73 -9.94 -2.53
N LEU A 253 7.60 -10.41 -3.07
CA LEU A 253 6.70 -11.31 -2.35
C LEU A 253 7.33 -12.69 -2.09
N SER A 254 8.37 -13.09 -2.84
CA SER A 254 9.07 -14.36 -2.60
C SER A 254 9.79 -14.41 -1.25
N VAL A 255 10.21 -13.26 -0.71
CA VAL A 255 10.85 -13.15 0.62
C VAL A 255 9.87 -12.82 1.74
N HIS A 256 8.58 -12.62 1.42
CA HIS A 256 7.55 -12.23 2.41
C HIS A 256 7.45 -13.21 3.58
N LEU A 257 7.36 -14.52 3.29
CA LEU A 257 7.22 -15.55 4.31
C LEU A 257 8.46 -15.67 5.21
N GLN A 258 9.65 -15.36 4.67
CA GLN A 258 10.87 -15.30 5.47
C GLN A 258 10.79 -14.18 6.52
N LEU A 259 10.36 -12.99 6.12
CA LEU A 259 10.17 -11.88 7.06
C LEU A 259 9.12 -12.20 8.13
N VAL A 260 7.94 -12.71 7.73
CA VAL A 260 6.89 -13.12 8.68
C VAL A 260 7.41 -14.18 9.65
N GLY A 261 8.18 -15.16 9.16
CA GLY A 261 8.83 -16.17 9.97
C GLY A 261 9.76 -15.57 11.02
N SER A 262 10.66 -14.67 10.60
CA SER A 262 11.58 -13.97 11.52
C SER A 262 10.84 -13.15 12.58
N LEU A 263 9.77 -12.45 12.21
CA LEU A 263 8.93 -11.70 13.15
C LEU A 263 8.26 -12.65 14.16
N LYS A 264 7.65 -13.74 13.69
CA LYS A 264 7.02 -14.73 14.57
C LYS A 264 8.04 -15.36 15.53
N THR A 265 9.26 -15.65 15.07
CA THR A 265 10.33 -16.12 15.94
C THR A 265 10.67 -15.11 17.03
N ALA A 266 10.84 -13.83 16.69
CA ALA A 266 11.13 -12.76 17.67
C ALA A 266 10.01 -12.60 18.71
N LEU A 267 8.75 -12.73 18.28
CA LEU A 267 7.59 -12.71 19.17
C LEU A 267 7.61 -13.89 20.16
N LEU A 268 7.83 -15.12 19.66
CA LEU A 268 7.84 -16.34 20.47
C LEU A 268 9.02 -16.40 21.45
N SER A 269 10.18 -15.87 21.06
CA SER A 269 11.35 -15.78 21.93
C SER A 269 11.28 -14.62 22.92
N GLN A 270 10.18 -13.84 22.93
CA GLN A 270 10.02 -12.59 23.67
C GLN A 270 11.15 -11.58 23.42
N ASN A 271 11.85 -11.70 22.29
CA ASN A 271 12.94 -10.81 21.91
C ASN A 271 12.46 -9.78 20.89
N LYS A 272 11.46 -8.98 21.28
CA LYS A 272 10.92 -7.91 20.43
C LYS A 272 11.98 -6.82 20.17
N ASN A 273 12.94 -6.66 21.08
CA ASN A 273 13.97 -5.62 21.00
C ASN A 273 14.83 -5.76 19.74
N ASP A 274 15.17 -6.97 19.29
CA ASP A 274 15.93 -7.18 18.05
C ASP A 274 15.23 -6.55 16.82
N VAL A 275 13.90 -6.49 16.83
CA VAL A 275 13.11 -5.83 15.78
C VAL A 275 13.04 -4.33 16.03
N MET A 276 12.71 -3.93 17.26
CA MET A 276 12.43 -2.53 17.62
C MET A 276 13.68 -1.64 17.69
N GLU A 277 14.84 -2.22 17.95
CA GLU A 277 16.13 -1.52 18.00
C GLU A 277 16.84 -1.54 16.64
N SER A 278 16.24 -2.12 15.61
CA SER A 278 16.77 -2.18 14.26
C SER A 278 16.01 -1.24 13.32
N PRO A 279 16.53 -0.03 13.05
CA PRO A 279 15.95 0.91 12.09
C PRO A 279 15.65 0.28 10.72
N MET A 280 16.56 -0.55 10.22
CA MET A 280 16.40 -1.27 8.96
C MET A 280 15.20 -2.22 9.00
N MET A 281 15.03 -2.97 10.09
CA MET A 281 13.91 -3.91 10.22
C MET A 281 12.58 -3.15 10.28
N LEU A 282 12.51 -2.06 11.04
CA LEU A 282 11.33 -1.20 11.12
C LEU A 282 10.97 -0.62 9.75
N MET A 283 11.96 -0.09 9.01
CA MET A 283 11.74 0.42 7.66
C MET A 283 11.24 -0.65 6.68
N LYS A 284 11.79 -1.88 6.73
CA LYS A 284 11.31 -3.02 5.93
C LYS A 284 9.87 -3.41 6.27
N ILE A 285 9.52 -3.43 7.55
CA ILE A 285 8.14 -3.70 7.98
C ILE A 285 7.20 -2.62 7.45
N ILE A 286 7.57 -1.35 7.56
CA ILE A 286 6.73 -0.22 7.17
C ILE A 286 6.50 -0.18 5.66
N ILE A 287 7.54 -0.34 4.84
CA ILE A 287 7.35 -0.36 3.38
C ILE A 287 6.49 -1.54 2.96
N LYS A 288 6.65 -2.72 3.58
CA LYS A 288 5.76 -3.86 3.28
C LYS A 288 4.33 -3.60 3.74
N CYS A 289 4.11 -3.03 4.93
CA CYS A 289 2.78 -2.63 5.37
C CYS A 289 2.13 -1.64 4.40
N ALA A 290 2.91 -0.74 3.80
CA ALA A 290 2.44 0.25 2.83
C ALA A 290 2.12 -0.36 1.47
N ASP A 291 3.00 -1.20 0.95
CA ASP A 291 2.91 -1.83 -0.37
C ASP A 291 1.67 -2.74 -0.50
N ILE A 292 1.43 -3.61 0.49
CA ILE A 292 0.18 -4.39 0.60
C ILE A 292 -0.89 -3.67 1.46
N GLY A 293 -0.73 -2.36 1.65
CA GLY A 293 -1.53 -1.53 2.55
C GLY A 293 -2.94 -1.25 2.04
N HIS A 294 -3.23 -1.47 0.76
CA HIS A 294 -4.61 -1.36 0.27
C HIS A 294 -5.57 -2.29 1.04
N SER A 295 -5.08 -3.39 1.62
CA SER A 295 -5.83 -4.32 2.47
C SER A 295 -6.38 -3.70 3.76
N SER A 296 -5.75 -2.65 4.27
CA SER A 296 -6.13 -1.94 5.50
C SER A 296 -6.80 -0.58 5.23
N LYS A 297 -7.07 -0.23 3.96
CA LYS A 297 -7.75 1.02 3.61
C LYS A 297 -9.25 0.93 3.87
N ALA A 298 -9.91 2.09 3.86
CA ALA A 298 -11.37 2.16 3.86
C ALA A 298 -11.98 1.26 2.77
N THR A 299 -13.11 0.64 3.06
CA THR A 299 -13.62 -0.51 2.31
C THR A 299 -13.82 -0.27 0.81
N LEU A 300 -14.29 0.91 0.40
CA LEU A 300 -14.43 1.23 -1.03
C LEU A 300 -13.10 1.52 -1.72
N LEU A 301 -12.16 2.13 -1.00
CA LEU A 301 -10.80 2.34 -1.50
C LEU A 301 -10.10 0.99 -1.70
N HIS A 302 -10.21 0.09 -0.71
CA HIS A 302 -9.73 -1.28 -0.83
C HIS A 302 -10.33 -2.00 -2.05
N ALA A 303 -11.65 -1.92 -2.21
CA ALA A 303 -12.36 -2.54 -3.33
C ALA A 303 -11.85 -2.05 -4.69
N ARG A 304 -11.60 -0.73 -4.82
CA ARG A 304 -11.05 -0.15 -6.06
C ARG A 304 -9.63 -0.63 -6.34
N TRP A 305 -8.75 -0.64 -5.32
CA TRP A 305 -7.40 -1.18 -5.50
C TRP A 305 -7.41 -2.66 -5.89
N SER A 306 -8.28 -3.46 -5.26
CA SER A 306 -8.48 -4.87 -5.61
C SER A 306 -8.97 -5.05 -7.04
N GLU A 307 -9.89 -4.20 -7.53
CA GLU A 307 -10.32 -4.22 -8.93
C GLU A 307 -9.16 -3.94 -9.90
N LEU A 308 -8.34 -2.93 -9.60
CA LEU A 308 -7.21 -2.54 -10.44
C LEU A 308 -6.13 -3.64 -10.53
N ILE A 309 -5.76 -4.26 -9.41
CA ILE A 309 -4.75 -5.35 -9.45
C ILE A 309 -5.29 -6.59 -10.15
N ILE A 310 -6.59 -6.90 -10.00
CA ILE A 310 -7.22 -8.03 -10.69
C ILE A 310 -7.23 -7.79 -12.20
N GLU A 311 -7.54 -6.58 -12.68
CA GLU A 311 -7.46 -6.27 -14.11
C GLU A 311 -6.02 -6.39 -14.63
N GLU A 312 -5.02 -5.91 -13.88
CA GLU A 312 -3.62 -6.05 -14.29
C GLU A 312 -3.19 -7.53 -14.38
N PHE A 313 -3.62 -8.36 -13.43
CA PHE A 313 -3.43 -9.82 -13.51
C PHE A 313 -4.09 -10.42 -14.74
N PHE A 314 -5.31 -9.99 -15.09
CA PHE A 314 -5.95 -10.48 -16.29
C PHE A 314 -5.24 -10.06 -17.57
N LEU A 315 -4.72 -8.83 -17.64
CA LEU A 315 -3.89 -8.40 -18.77
C LEU A 315 -2.59 -9.22 -18.90
N GLN A 316 -2.00 -9.68 -17.79
CA GLN A 316 -0.92 -10.67 -17.84
C GLN A 316 -1.41 -12.01 -18.38
N GLY A 317 -2.51 -12.55 -17.87
CA GLY A 317 -3.03 -13.85 -18.32
C GLY A 317 -3.45 -13.87 -19.78
N ASP A 318 -3.97 -12.76 -20.30
CA ASP A 318 -4.29 -12.59 -21.73
C ASP A 318 -3.01 -12.67 -22.59
N GLU A 319 -1.93 -12.00 -22.18
CA GLU A 319 -0.64 -12.06 -22.88
C GLU A 319 0.01 -13.44 -22.78
N GLU A 320 -0.04 -14.09 -21.61
CA GLU A 320 0.43 -15.47 -21.45
C GLU A 320 -0.28 -16.41 -22.44
N LYS A 321 -1.59 -16.26 -22.60
CA LYS A 321 -2.37 -17.02 -23.58
C LYS A 321 -1.96 -16.71 -25.02
N GLU A 322 -1.73 -15.45 -25.37
CA GLU A 322 -1.27 -15.03 -26.70
C GLU A 322 0.11 -15.59 -27.04
N LEU A 323 1.00 -15.68 -26.05
CA LEU A 323 2.34 -16.26 -26.18
C LEU A 323 2.34 -17.80 -26.15
N GLY A 324 1.18 -18.45 -25.97
CA GLY A 324 1.06 -19.90 -25.85
C GLY A 324 1.64 -20.46 -24.55
N MET A 325 1.77 -19.63 -23.52
CA MET A 325 2.22 -20.00 -22.18
C MET A 325 1.05 -20.54 -21.34
N GLU A 326 1.38 -21.30 -20.30
CA GLU A 326 0.39 -21.63 -19.27
C GLU A 326 0.00 -20.35 -18.52
N ILE A 327 -1.30 -20.04 -18.50
CA ILE A 327 -1.84 -18.87 -17.78
C ILE A 327 -1.59 -19.05 -16.29
N SER A 328 -0.95 -18.07 -15.68
CA SER A 328 -0.61 -18.04 -14.27
C SER A 328 -1.86 -18.16 -13.38
N PRO A 329 -1.75 -18.75 -12.19
CA PRO A 329 -2.85 -18.83 -11.24
C PRO A 329 -3.50 -17.48 -11.01
N PHE A 330 -4.83 -17.45 -10.94
CA PHE A 330 -5.66 -16.25 -10.71
C PHE A 330 -5.73 -15.25 -11.87
N MET A 331 -4.94 -15.42 -12.93
CA MET A 331 -4.82 -14.47 -14.04
C MET A 331 -5.74 -14.77 -15.23
N ASN A 332 -6.51 -15.87 -15.16
CA ASN A 332 -7.43 -16.23 -16.23
C ASN A 332 -8.83 -15.61 -16.01
N ARG A 333 -9.13 -14.52 -16.73
CA ARG A 333 -10.45 -13.87 -16.69
C ARG A 333 -11.61 -14.76 -17.16
N ALA A 334 -11.35 -15.79 -17.97
CA ALA A 334 -12.38 -16.73 -18.42
C ALA A 334 -12.79 -17.76 -17.35
N SER A 335 -11.98 -17.94 -16.31
CA SER A 335 -12.25 -18.83 -15.18
C SER A 335 -12.07 -18.10 -13.84
N GLU A 336 -12.56 -16.87 -13.79
CA GLU A 336 -12.40 -15.97 -12.65
C GLU A 336 -13.03 -16.55 -11.37
N ASN A 337 -12.35 -16.33 -10.23
CA ASN A 337 -12.89 -16.55 -8.91
C ASN A 337 -12.28 -15.56 -7.91
N SER A 338 -12.56 -14.27 -8.14
CA SER A 338 -11.96 -13.16 -7.42
C SER A 338 -12.25 -13.21 -5.92
N ALA A 339 -13.45 -13.64 -5.50
CA ALA A 339 -13.75 -13.78 -4.07
C ALA A 339 -12.82 -14.78 -3.37
N LYS A 340 -12.70 -16.01 -3.91
CA LYS A 340 -11.83 -17.04 -3.32
C LYS A 340 -10.36 -16.61 -3.36
N ASN A 341 -9.92 -15.99 -4.45
CA ASN A 341 -8.54 -15.55 -4.61
C ASN A 341 -8.18 -14.46 -3.58
N GLN A 342 -9.08 -13.50 -3.36
CA GLN A 342 -8.88 -12.46 -2.34
C GLN A 342 -8.95 -13.03 -0.92
N VAL A 343 -9.86 -13.96 -0.62
CA VAL A 343 -9.85 -14.68 0.67
C VAL A 343 -8.49 -15.34 0.92
N GLY A 344 -7.96 -16.06 -0.07
CA GLY A 344 -6.63 -16.66 0.02
C GLY A 344 -5.51 -15.63 0.22
N PHE A 345 -5.54 -14.52 -0.51
CA PHE A 345 -4.57 -13.43 -0.32
C PHE A 345 -4.56 -12.92 1.14
N PHE A 346 -5.74 -12.74 1.74
CA PHE A 346 -5.82 -12.34 3.15
C PHE A 346 -5.30 -13.43 4.09
N GLU A 347 -5.73 -14.68 3.92
CA GLU A 347 -5.37 -15.79 4.81
C GLU A 347 -3.87 -16.14 4.77
N PHE A 348 -3.22 -16.01 3.62
CA PHE A 348 -1.83 -16.44 3.44
C PHE A 348 -0.80 -15.31 3.45
N ILE A 349 -1.18 -14.07 3.11
CA ILE A 349 -0.26 -12.93 3.01
C ILE A 349 -0.60 -11.85 4.04
N ILE A 350 -1.83 -11.33 4.03
CA ILE A 350 -2.17 -10.15 4.83
C ILE A 350 -2.25 -10.48 6.32
N LEU A 351 -3.13 -11.38 6.74
CA LEU A 351 -3.40 -11.63 8.16
C LEU A 351 -2.15 -12.11 8.91
N PRO A 352 -1.37 -13.10 8.42
CA PRO A 352 -0.17 -13.55 9.13
C PRO A 352 0.89 -12.46 9.35
N PHE A 353 0.95 -11.46 8.45
CA PHE A 353 1.89 -10.35 8.54
C PHE A 353 1.35 -9.21 9.41
N PHE A 354 0.11 -8.77 9.19
CA PHE A 354 -0.47 -7.66 9.96
C PHE A 354 -0.68 -8.03 11.43
N ASP A 355 -1.06 -9.28 11.75
CA ASP A 355 -1.21 -9.75 13.13
C ASP A 355 0.14 -9.67 13.88
N VAL A 356 1.21 -10.20 13.28
CA VAL A 356 2.53 -10.21 13.93
C VAL A 356 3.12 -8.80 14.05
N VAL A 357 2.88 -7.91 13.08
CA VAL A 357 3.29 -6.50 13.16
C VAL A 357 2.55 -5.77 14.28
N ALA A 358 1.24 -5.99 14.43
CA ALA A 358 0.45 -5.40 15.50
C ALA A 358 0.99 -5.76 16.89
N GLU A 359 1.42 -7.02 17.06
CA GLU A 359 1.93 -7.53 18.33
C GLU A 359 3.37 -7.10 18.64
N ILE A 360 4.22 -6.91 17.63
CA ILE A 360 5.64 -6.57 17.84
C ILE A 360 5.87 -5.07 17.88
N VAL A 361 5.31 -4.33 16.90
CA VAL A 361 5.80 -2.98 16.57
C VAL A 361 4.91 -1.87 17.10
N PHE A 362 3.59 -2.02 17.01
CA PHE A 362 2.66 -0.89 17.08
C PHE A 362 1.50 -1.12 18.08
N THR A 363 1.80 -1.59 19.29
CA THR A 363 0.76 -1.81 20.31
C THR A 363 0.57 -0.54 21.16
N PRO A 364 -0.64 0.09 21.23
CA PRO A 364 -1.93 -0.32 20.64
C PRO A 364 -2.33 0.41 19.33
N GLY A 365 -1.54 1.34 18.80
CA GLY A 365 -1.91 2.23 17.69
C GLY A 365 -2.12 1.56 16.34
N PHE A 366 -1.69 0.30 16.16
CA PHE A 366 -1.99 -0.50 14.96
C PHE A 366 -3.42 -1.04 14.94
N LYS A 367 -4.09 -1.12 16.10
CA LYS A 367 -5.39 -1.79 16.22
C LYS A 367 -6.41 -1.27 15.19
N PRO A 368 -6.57 0.04 14.93
CA PRO A 368 -7.50 0.53 13.91
C PRO A 368 -7.17 0.03 12.49
N ILE A 369 -5.89 -0.11 12.16
CA ILE A 369 -5.41 -0.66 10.88
C ILE A 369 -5.80 -2.13 10.78
N LEU A 370 -5.50 -2.92 11.82
CA LEU A 370 -5.84 -4.34 11.86
C LEU A 370 -7.35 -4.59 11.84
N ASP A 371 -8.13 -3.79 12.57
CA ASP A 371 -9.59 -3.86 12.53
C ASP A 371 -10.12 -3.59 11.11
N GLN A 372 -9.51 -2.66 10.35
CA GLN A 372 -9.90 -2.39 8.97
C GLN A 372 -9.51 -3.54 8.03
N VAL A 373 -8.35 -4.17 8.23
CA VAL A 373 -7.96 -5.41 7.52
C VAL A 373 -9.02 -6.48 7.73
N HIS A 374 -9.42 -6.75 8.97
CA HIS A 374 -10.46 -7.74 9.25
C HIS A 374 -11.82 -7.36 8.66
N ARG A 375 -12.19 -6.07 8.66
CA ARG A 375 -13.42 -5.60 7.98
C ARG A 375 -13.38 -5.95 6.49
N ASN A 376 -12.30 -5.60 5.79
CA ASN A 376 -12.15 -5.88 4.36
C ASN A 376 -12.11 -7.39 4.06
N TYR A 377 -11.40 -8.16 4.88
CA TYR A 377 -11.40 -9.63 4.79
C TYR A 377 -12.82 -10.22 4.89
N ASN A 378 -13.62 -9.75 5.84
CA ASN A 378 -14.99 -10.21 6.02
C ASN A 378 -15.89 -9.89 4.82
N MET A 379 -15.62 -8.80 4.10
CA MET A 379 -16.33 -8.49 2.84
C MET A 379 -16.03 -9.56 1.78
N TRP A 380 -14.77 -9.98 1.62
CA TRP A 380 -14.42 -11.07 0.71
C TRP A 380 -14.98 -12.43 1.14
N LYS A 381 -14.99 -12.74 2.45
CA LYS A 381 -15.67 -13.95 2.96
C LYS A 381 -17.16 -13.92 2.65
N LYS A 382 -17.83 -12.78 2.79
CA LYS A 382 -19.23 -12.61 2.40
C LYS A 382 -19.42 -12.86 0.89
N ALA A 383 -18.54 -12.33 0.04
CA ALA A 383 -18.58 -12.58 -1.40
C ALA A 383 -18.42 -14.07 -1.74
N GLU A 384 -17.47 -14.75 -1.08
CA GLU A 384 -17.24 -16.19 -1.22
C GLU A 384 -18.46 -17.01 -0.77
N MET A 385 -19.08 -16.66 0.36
CA MET A 385 -20.31 -17.31 0.86
C MET A 385 -21.50 -17.13 -0.09
N LEU A 386 -21.60 -15.97 -0.74
CA LEU A 386 -22.59 -15.70 -1.79
C LEU A 386 -22.23 -16.37 -3.13
N GLN A 387 -21.10 -17.07 -3.20
CA GLN A 387 -20.59 -17.73 -4.41
C GLN A 387 -20.38 -16.77 -5.59
N LEU A 388 -20.14 -15.49 -5.29
CA LEU A 388 -19.81 -14.49 -6.29
C LEU A 388 -18.39 -14.73 -6.78
N LYS A 389 -18.24 -14.89 -8.10
CA LYS A 389 -16.94 -15.18 -8.71
C LYS A 389 -16.33 -13.95 -9.37
N ASN A 390 -17.14 -13.19 -10.10
CA ASN A 390 -16.69 -12.08 -10.91
C ASN A 390 -16.54 -10.79 -10.08
N ILE A 391 -15.45 -10.06 -10.28
CA ILE A 391 -15.13 -8.83 -9.55
C ILE A 391 -16.24 -7.79 -9.64
N LYS A 392 -16.88 -7.62 -10.81
CA LYS A 392 -17.97 -6.66 -10.99
C LYS A 392 -19.15 -6.97 -10.08
N ASP A 393 -19.61 -8.23 -10.08
CA ASP A 393 -20.72 -8.66 -9.24
C ASP A 393 -20.38 -8.52 -7.75
N ILE A 394 -19.13 -8.79 -7.37
CA ILE A 394 -18.67 -8.64 -5.99
C ILE A 394 -18.69 -7.17 -5.56
N LEU A 395 -18.19 -6.26 -6.40
CA LEU A 395 -18.23 -4.82 -6.12
C LEU A 395 -19.67 -4.35 -5.94
N ASP A 396 -20.55 -4.67 -6.89
CA ASP A 396 -21.96 -4.23 -6.89
C ASP A 396 -22.74 -4.78 -5.69
N GLN A 397 -22.59 -6.07 -5.36
CA GLN A 397 -23.45 -6.76 -4.39
C GLN A 397 -22.88 -6.82 -2.97
N VAL A 398 -21.58 -6.57 -2.79
CA VAL A 398 -20.91 -6.68 -1.49
C VAL A 398 -20.36 -5.35 -1.05
N PHE A 399 -19.58 -4.68 -1.89
CA PHE A 399 -18.89 -3.44 -1.50
C PHE A 399 -19.75 -2.18 -1.65
N CYS A 400 -20.68 -2.13 -2.62
CA CYS A 400 -21.49 -0.95 -2.94
C CYS A 400 -22.90 -0.91 -2.32
N VAL A 401 -23.19 -1.69 -1.26
CA VAL A 401 -24.57 -1.95 -0.79
C VAL A 401 -25.25 -0.77 -0.06
N ASP A 402 -24.62 0.40 0.10
CA ASP A 402 -25.14 1.47 0.96
C ASP A 402 -25.98 2.60 0.31
N GLU A 403 -26.39 2.49 -0.96
CA GLU A 403 -27.31 3.50 -1.54
C GLU A 403 -28.81 3.24 -1.31
N HIS A 404 -29.23 2.00 -1.00
CA HIS A 404 -30.67 1.65 -1.01
C HIS A 404 -31.28 1.25 0.34
N ARG A 405 -30.48 0.87 1.35
CA ARG A 405 -31.04 0.45 2.66
C ARG A 405 -31.41 1.61 3.59
N THR A 406 -30.68 2.72 3.53
CA THR A 406 -30.96 3.89 4.37
C THR A 406 -32.25 4.61 3.95
N VAL A 407 -32.54 4.69 2.65
CA VAL A 407 -33.77 5.35 2.16
C VAL A 407 -35.02 4.51 2.46
N SER A 408 -34.96 3.18 2.33
CA SER A 408 -36.11 2.32 2.61
C SER A 408 -36.43 2.18 4.11
N ALA A 409 -35.43 2.31 4.99
CA ALA A 409 -35.65 2.26 6.45
C ALA A 409 -36.27 3.56 6.99
N GLN A 410 -36.05 4.70 6.32
CA GLN A 410 -36.70 5.98 6.65
C GLN A 410 -38.08 6.14 6.00
N ALA A 411 -38.28 5.63 4.78
CA ALA A 411 -39.59 5.66 4.11
C ALA A 411 -40.67 4.84 4.84
N ASN A 412 -40.29 3.78 5.55
CA ASN A 412 -41.21 2.95 6.35
C ASN A 412 -41.45 3.46 7.78
N ARG A 413 -40.92 4.62 8.17
CA ARG A 413 -41.20 5.26 9.48
C ARG A 413 -42.02 6.55 9.41
N THR A 414 -42.43 6.98 8.22
CA THR A 414 -43.28 8.17 8.05
C THR A 414 -44.56 7.86 7.30
N SER A 415 -45.41 7.04 7.90
CA SER A 415 -46.85 7.01 7.57
C SER A 415 -47.66 6.89 8.86
N PHE A 416 -47.55 7.90 9.73
CA PHE A 416 -48.53 8.16 10.77
C PHE A 416 -49.12 9.54 10.51
N VAL A 417 -50.27 9.56 9.85
CA VAL A 417 -51.05 10.76 9.56
C VAL A 417 -51.79 11.18 10.84
N PRO A 418 -51.60 12.39 11.39
CA PRO A 418 -52.42 12.87 12.49
C PRO A 418 -53.73 13.46 11.95
N ARG A 419 -54.87 13.04 12.50
CA ARG A 419 -56.18 13.70 12.31
C ARG A 419 -56.23 15.04 13.08
N PRO A 420 -56.87 16.10 12.55
CA PRO A 420 -57.05 17.35 13.28
C PRO A 420 -58.22 17.28 14.27
N SER A 421 -58.04 18.00 15.37
CA SER A 421 -58.88 18.14 16.56
C SER A 421 -60.11 19.03 16.41
N HIS A 422 -61.20 18.73 17.13
CA HIS A 422 -62.18 19.72 17.59
C HIS A 422 -62.68 19.44 19.03
N ILE A 423 -62.32 20.37 19.94
CA ILE A 423 -63.13 21.11 20.94
C ILE A 423 -64.01 20.34 21.97
N GLY A 424 -63.80 20.66 23.27
CA GLY A 424 -64.76 20.47 24.37
C GLY A 424 -64.11 20.09 25.72
N VAL A 425 -63.55 21.02 26.51
CA VAL A 425 -64.19 21.72 27.66
C VAL A 425 -64.41 20.88 28.94
N HIS A 426 -63.69 21.30 30.01
CA HIS A 426 -63.91 21.22 31.48
C HIS A 426 -63.84 19.92 32.33
N ASN A 427 -63.06 20.08 33.43
CA ASN A 427 -63.20 19.63 34.83
C ASN A 427 -63.28 18.12 35.17
N SER A 428 -62.34 17.60 35.99
CA SER A 428 -62.41 17.59 37.48
C SER A 428 -61.49 16.54 38.14
N SER A 429 -60.94 16.91 39.31
CA SER A 429 -60.67 16.10 40.53
C SER A 429 -59.64 14.94 40.57
N SER A 430 -58.61 15.18 41.40
CA SER A 430 -57.77 14.27 42.23
C SER A 430 -58.59 13.40 43.24
N PRO A 431 -58.01 12.61 44.20
CA PRO A 431 -56.74 11.82 44.30
C PRO A 431 -56.87 10.42 44.99
N ARG A 432 -55.70 9.73 45.17
CA ARG A 432 -55.22 8.93 46.35
C ARG A 432 -55.49 7.40 46.50
N GLY A 433 -54.42 6.69 46.93
CA GLY A 433 -54.42 5.44 47.75
C GLY A 433 -53.41 4.37 47.27
N THR A 434 -52.17 4.25 47.78
CA THR A 434 -51.64 3.48 48.96
C THR A 434 -51.83 1.95 48.96
N GLY A 435 -50.73 1.17 49.10
CA GLY A 435 -50.81 -0.22 49.63
C GLY A 435 -49.71 -1.25 49.29
N ASN A 436 -48.56 -1.18 49.98
CA ASN A 436 -47.71 -2.24 50.59
C ASN A 436 -47.40 -3.65 49.98
N SER A 437 -46.08 -3.91 49.87
CA SER A 437 -45.24 -5.03 50.39
C SER A 437 -45.56 -6.54 50.22
N GLY A 438 -44.54 -7.30 49.76
CA GLY A 438 -44.37 -8.75 50.05
C GLY A 438 -43.31 -9.47 49.18
N THR A 439 -42.09 -9.64 49.70
CA THR A 439 -41.03 -10.63 49.29
C THR A 439 -41.35 -12.03 49.88
N PRO A 440 -40.69 -13.20 49.56
CA PRO A 440 -39.24 -13.39 49.27
C PRO A 440 -38.78 -14.61 48.40
N ALA A 441 -37.45 -14.74 48.27
CA ALA A 441 -36.62 -15.98 48.33
C ALA A 441 -35.89 -16.51 47.05
N MET A 442 -34.55 -16.63 47.21
CA MET A 442 -33.48 -17.37 46.50
C MET A 442 -33.50 -18.89 46.89
N PRO A 443 -32.74 -19.89 46.31
CA PRO A 443 -31.25 -19.92 46.25
C PRO A 443 -30.44 -20.83 45.24
N VAL A 444 -29.17 -20.45 45.03
CA VAL A 444 -27.86 -21.20 45.06
C VAL A 444 -27.48 -22.37 44.10
N ALA A 445 -26.23 -22.33 43.60
CA ALA A 445 -25.46 -23.31 42.77
C ALA A 445 -24.88 -24.54 43.54
N PRO A 446 -24.23 -25.57 42.94
CA PRO A 446 -22.77 -25.56 42.59
C PRO A 446 -22.30 -26.57 41.47
N SER A 447 -20.98 -26.70 41.22
CA SER A 447 -20.27 -27.70 40.36
C SER A 447 -19.38 -28.67 41.22
N PRO A 448 -18.46 -29.53 40.67
CA PRO A 448 -18.50 -30.78 39.86
C PRO A 448 -17.96 -32.05 40.65
N PRO A 449 -17.67 -33.29 40.11
CA PRO A 449 -16.42 -33.65 39.38
C PRO A 449 -16.42 -34.90 38.41
N MET A 450 -15.22 -35.15 37.84
CA MET A 450 -14.59 -36.13 36.91
C MET A 450 -14.96 -37.64 36.72
N THR A 451 -14.55 -38.15 35.52
CA THR A 451 -13.92 -39.47 35.10
C THR A 451 -14.66 -40.64 34.38
N SER A 452 -14.16 -40.92 33.15
CA SER A 452 -13.73 -42.23 32.57
C SER A 452 -14.57 -43.04 31.54
N THR A 453 -13.87 -43.38 30.44
CA THR A 453 -13.92 -44.55 29.52
C THR A 453 -15.11 -44.79 28.56
N GLY A 454 -14.76 -45.14 27.30
CA GLY A 454 -15.60 -45.92 26.38
C GLY A 454 -15.52 -45.46 24.92
N GLY A 455 -14.84 -46.23 24.06
CA GLY A 455 -14.57 -45.89 22.67
C GLY A 455 -15.69 -46.21 21.66
N GLY A 456 -15.47 -45.74 20.43
CA GLY A 456 -16.26 -46.08 19.25
C GLY A 456 -15.92 -45.15 18.08
N GLY A 457 -15.16 -45.64 17.08
CA GLY A 457 -15.19 -45.09 15.72
C GLY A 457 -16.53 -45.43 15.03
N PRO A 458 -16.78 -45.06 13.75
CA PRO A 458 -15.79 -44.89 12.67
C PRO A 458 -15.97 -43.70 11.71
N SER A 459 -14.91 -43.49 10.92
CA SER A 459 -14.84 -43.04 9.51
C SER A 459 -15.67 -41.84 9.02
N THR A 460 -14.99 -40.79 8.54
CA THR A 460 -15.33 -40.11 7.27
C THR A 460 -14.11 -39.35 6.73
N HIS A 461 -14.04 -39.28 5.40
CA HIS A 461 -12.90 -38.90 4.56
C HIS A 461 -12.38 -37.48 4.77
N HIS A 462 -11.05 -37.35 4.99
CA HIS A 462 -10.32 -36.11 4.75
C HIS A 462 -9.59 -36.18 3.40
N ASN A 463 -10.05 -35.39 2.43
CA ASN A 463 -9.23 -34.97 1.30
C ASN A 463 -8.27 -33.88 1.79
N SER A 464 -7.02 -34.24 2.05
CA SER A 464 -5.92 -33.32 2.28
C SER A 464 -5.32 -32.96 0.92
N MET A 465 -5.51 -31.72 0.45
CA MET A 465 -4.71 -31.17 -0.64
C MET A 465 -3.43 -30.60 -0.04
N CYS A 466 -2.36 -31.37 -0.21
CA CYS A 466 -1.00 -31.03 0.14
C CYS A 466 -0.49 -29.95 -0.84
N VAL A 467 -0.20 -28.75 -0.33
CA VAL A 467 0.65 -27.78 -1.03
C VAL A 467 2.09 -28.19 -0.75
N THR A 468 2.71 -28.88 -1.72
CA THR A 468 4.14 -29.16 -1.71
C THR A 468 4.92 -27.86 -1.95
N PRO A 469 5.91 -27.51 -1.11
CA PRO A 469 6.85 -26.43 -1.41
C PRO A 469 7.75 -26.83 -2.59
N PRO A 470 8.29 -25.87 -3.37
CA PRO A 470 9.23 -26.18 -4.44
C PRO A 470 10.49 -26.83 -3.86
N ALA A 471 10.93 -27.91 -4.48
CA ALA A 471 12.13 -28.64 -4.12
C ALA A 471 13.36 -27.72 -4.14
N ALA A 472 14.14 -27.77 -3.06
CA ALA A 472 15.48 -27.20 -3.02
C ALA A 472 16.34 -27.81 -4.15
N ALA A 473 17.08 -26.97 -4.86
CA ALA A 473 18.09 -27.41 -5.81
C ALA A 473 19.10 -28.35 -5.11
N PRO A 474 19.59 -29.40 -5.78
CA PRO A 474 20.58 -30.30 -5.20
C PRO A 474 21.88 -29.54 -4.93
N VAL A 475 22.38 -29.69 -3.69
CA VAL A 475 23.73 -29.31 -3.30
C VAL A 475 24.69 -30.18 -4.12
N LEU A 476 25.50 -29.55 -4.98
CA LEU A 476 26.66 -30.20 -5.57
C LEU A 476 27.67 -30.45 -4.46
N GLU A 477 27.89 -31.72 -4.13
CA GLU A 477 29.05 -32.16 -3.36
C GLU A 477 30.32 -31.72 -4.10
N THR A 478 31.16 -30.96 -3.40
CA THR A 478 32.52 -30.64 -3.83
C THR A 478 33.35 -31.93 -3.80
N PRO A 479 34.03 -32.31 -4.89
CA PRO A 479 35.00 -33.40 -4.82
C PRO A 479 36.24 -32.95 -4.05
N ASP A 480 36.75 -33.86 -3.22
CA ASP A 480 37.97 -33.70 -2.42
C ASP A 480 39.15 -33.13 -3.23
N GLU A 481 39.81 -32.11 -2.67
CA GLU A 481 41.08 -31.60 -3.19
C GLU A 481 42.19 -32.65 -3.01
N GLU A 482 42.59 -33.30 -4.11
CA GLU A 482 43.92 -33.90 -4.19
C GLU A 482 45.00 -32.81 -4.28
N PRO A 483 46.14 -32.97 -3.60
CA PRO A 483 47.19 -31.96 -3.59
C PRO A 483 47.89 -31.86 -4.96
N SER A 484 47.96 -30.65 -5.50
CA SER A 484 48.65 -30.34 -6.75
C SER A 484 50.16 -30.62 -6.66
N PRO A 485 50.80 -31.13 -7.73
CA PRO A 485 52.24 -31.36 -7.79
C PRO A 485 53.02 -30.03 -7.95
N PRO A 486 54.31 -29.98 -7.57
CA PRO A 486 55.08 -28.75 -7.63
C PRO A 486 55.38 -28.35 -9.09
N LEU A 487 55.22 -27.06 -9.39
CA LEU A 487 55.65 -26.46 -10.65
C LEU A 487 57.19 -26.53 -10.78
N PRO A 488 57.73 -26.91 -11.96
CA PRO A 488 59.16 -26.80 -12.22
C PRO A 488 59.53 -25.33 -12.44
N GLY A 489 60.59 -24.89 -11.76
CA GLY A 489 61.15 -23.56 -11.96
C GLY A 489 62.03 -23.45 -13.21
N VAL A 490 62.36 -22.18 -13.48
CA VAL A 490 63.49 -21.65 -14.26
C VAL A 490 63.27 -21.52 -15.77
N GLU A 491 63.13 -20.28 -16.28
CA GLU A 491 64.23 -19.36 -16.61
C GLU A 491 63.85 -17.90 -16.37
#